data_AF-A0A1D3RN94-F1
#
_entry.id   AF-A0A1D3RN94-F1
#
_cell.length_a   1.000
_cell.length_b   1.000
_cell.length_c   1.000
_cell.angle_alpha   90.00
_cell.angle_beta   90.00
_cell.angle_gamma   90.00
#
_symmetry.space_group_name_H-M   'P 1'
#
loop_
_entity.id
_entity.type
_entity.pdbx_description
1 polymer ?
#
loop_
_entity_poly.entity_id
_entity_poly.type
_entity_poly.pdbx_seq_one_letter_code
_entity_poly.pdbx_strand_id
1 'polypeptide(L)' 'MLRDALIRAVNVSGDAGVFAILVHALTDQAKLFYLSCGFIESPIQPMTLMMTIATVRSILVEVGLFIPSR' A
#
# COMPACT_ATOMS: atom_id res chain seq x y z
N MET A 1 -11.18 -2.84 -5.33
CA MET A 1 -9.93 -3.34 -5.94
C MET A 1 -8.68 -2.92 -5.15
N LEU A 2 -8.23 -1.65 -5.16
CA LEU A 2 -7.00 -1.27 -4.42
C LEU A 2 -7.11 -1.55 -2.92
N ARG A 3 -8.18 -1.06 -2.27
CA ARG A 3 -8.46 -1.33 -0.86
C ARG A 3 -8.40 -2.82 -0.50
N ASP A 4 -9.01 -3.67 -1.32
CA ASP A 4 -9.06 -5.12 -1.06
C ASP A 4 -7.69 -5.77 -1.25
N ALA A 5 -6.84 -5.22 -2.12
CA ALA A 5 -5.44 -5.64 -2.22
C ALA A 5 -4.64 -5.23 -0.98
N LEU A 6 -4.85 -4.01 -0.47
CA LEU A 6 -4.21 -3.51 0.76
C LEU A 6 -4.55 -4.37 1.97
N ILE A 7 -5.84 -4.69 2.18
CA ILE A 7 -6.30 -5.52 3.29
C ILE A 7 -5.67 -6.92 3.22
N ARG A 8 -5.69 -7.55 2.04
CA ARG A 8 -5.08 -8.88 1.85
C ARG A 8 -3.58 -8.88 2.10
N ALA A 9 -2.88 -7.83 1.66
CA ALA A 9 -1.45 -7.70 1.90
C ALA A 9 -1.13 -7.56 3.40
N VAL A 10 -1.89 -6.76 4.14
CA VAL A 10 -1.73 -6.64 5.60
C VAL A 10 -2.01 -7.98 6.30
N ASN A 11 -3.08 -8.68 5.92
CA ASN A 11 -3.44 -9.95 6.54
C ASN A 11 -2.35 -11.03 6.35
N VAL A 12 -1.70 -11.08 5.19
CA VAL A 12 -0.63 -12.05 4.91
C VAL A 12 0.73 -11.60 5.45
N SER A 13 0.92 -10.30 5.70
CA SER A 13 2.22 -9.75 6.08
C SER A 13 2.82 -10.30 7.38
N GLY A 14 1.97 -10.67 8.34
CA GLY A 14 2.40 -11.23 9.62
C GLY A 14 3.08 -12.60 9.49
N ASP A 15 2.57 -13.43 8.59
CA ASP A 15 3.05 -14.81 8.43
C ASP A 15 4.12 -14.94 7.33
N ALA A 16 4.04 -14.11 6.29
CA ALA A 16 4.88 -14.22 5.10
C ALA A 16 6.03 -13.18 5.03
N GLY A 17 6.19 -12.33 6.05
CA GLY A 17 7.29 -11.34 6.09
C GLY A 17 7.18 -10.25 5.02
N VAL A 18 5.97 -9.82 4.67
CA VAL A 18 5.76 -8.77 3.65
C VAL A 18 6.02 -7.39 4.27
N PHE A 19 6.93 -6.62 3.67
CA PHE A 19 7.29 -5.29 4.18
C PHE A 19 6.59 -4.13 3.45
N ALA A 20 6.36 -4.24 2.13
CA ALA A 20 5.82 -3.16 1.33
C ALA A 20 5.01 -3.67 0.13
N ILE A 21 4.14 -2.79 -0.39
CA ILE A 21 3.40 -2.97 -1.64
C ILE A 21 4.06 -2.09 -2.69
N LEU A 22 4.42 -2.68 -3.83
CA LEU A 22 4.98 -1.98 -4.98
C LEU A 22 3.96 -1.97 -6.12
N VAL A 23 3.85 -0.83 -6.81
CA VAL A 23 2.97 -0.67 -7.96
C VAL A 23 3.72 0.01 -9.08
N HIS A 24 3.68 -0.57 -10.27
CA HIS A 24 4.13 0.10 -11.48
C HIS A 24 2.95 0.83 -12.13
N ALA A 25 3.00 2.16 -12.15
CA ALA A 25 2.02 2.98 -12.83
C ALA A 25 2.25 2.93 -14.35
N LEU A 26 1.20 2.63 -15.11
CA LEU A 26 1.28 2.59 -16.58
C LEU A 26 1.07 3.96 -17.23
N THR A 27 0.59 4.95 -16.46
CA THR A 27 0.33 6.31 -16.93
C THR A 27 0.59 7.32 -15.81
N ASP A 28 0.82 8.58 -16.17
CA ASP A 28 0.99 9.66 -15.19
C ASP A 28 -0.27 9.87 -14.34
N GLN A 29 -1.46 9.70 -14.93
CA GLN A 29 -2.72 9.77 -14.19
C GLN A 29 -2.81 8.66 -13.14
N ALA A 30 -2.38 7.44 -13.48
CA ALA A 30 -2.33 6.34 -12.51
C ALA A 30 -1.30 6.62 -11.41
N LYS A 31 -0.13 7.18 -11.76
CA LYS A 31 0.88 7.60 -10.80
C LYS A 31 0.31 8.61 -9.80
N LEU A 32 -0.35 9.67 -10.28
CA LEU A 32 -1.01 10.67 -9.44
C LEU A 32 -2.08 10.07 -8.53
N PHE A 33 -2.87 9.12 -9.04
CA PHE A 33 -3.85 8.39 -8.23
C PHE A 33 -3.18 7.65 -7.07
N TYR A 34 -2.10 6.89 -7.30
CA TYR A 34 -1.39 6.18 -6.23
C TYR A 34 -0.71 7.13 -5.24
N LEU A 35 -0.14 8.24 -5.71
CA LEU A 35 0.41 9.30 -4.83
C LEU A 35 -0.68 9.87 -3.91
N SER A 36 -1.87 10.16 -4.44
CA SER A 36 -3.00 10.64 -3.62
C SER A 36 -3.49 9.63 -2.59
N CYS A 37 -3.24 8.34 -2.82
CA CYS A 37 -3.53 7.28 -1.86
C CYS A 37 -2.45 7.13 -0.76
N GLY A 38 -1.37 7.92 -0.81
CA GLY A 38 -0.27 7.89 0.16
C GLY A 38 0.92 7.02 -0.24
N PHE A 39 0.98 6.52 -1.48
CA PHE A 39 2.19 5.87 -1.98
C PHE A 39 3.27 6.93 -2.23
N ILE A 40 4.54 6.51 -2.17
CA ILE A 40 5.70 7.34 -2.50
C ILE A 40 6.41 6.80 -3.73
N GLU A 41 7.07 7.67 -4.48
CA GLU A 41 7.87 7.26 -5.63
C GLU A 41 9.09 6.43 -5.20
N SER A 42 9.42 5.42 -6.00
CA SER A 42 10.66 4.69 -5.82
C SER A 42 11.85 5.57 -6.23
N PRO A 43 12.92 5.64 -5.41
CA PRO A 43 14.12 6.39 -5.77
C PRO A 43 14.87 5.78 -6.96
N ILE A 44 14.55 4.53 -7.32
CA ILE A 44 15.21 3.79 -8.40
C ILE A 44 14.46 3.98 -9.73
N GLN A 45 13.13 4.02 -9.69
CA GLN A 45 12.31 4.04 -10.90
C GLN A 45 11.07 4.94 -10.73
N PRO A 46 10.98 6.08 -11.45
CA PRO A 46 9.93 7.09 -11.22
C PRO A 46 8.48 6.65 -11.45
N MET A 47 8.25 5.59 -12.23
CA MET A 47 6.91 5.02 -12.48
C MET A 47 6.57 3.89 -11.51
N THR A 48 7.47 3.54 -10.61
CA THR A 48 7.23 2.55 -9.57
C THR A 48 6.99 3.28 -8.25
N LEU A 49 5.87 3.00 -7.61
CA LEU A 49 5.51 3.56 -6.32
C LEU A 49 5.50 2.48 -5.26
N MET A 50 5.74 2.87 -4.01
CA MET A 50 5.72 1.96 -2.87
C MET A 50 4.96 2.52 -1.69
N MET A 51 4.41 1.63 -0.87
CA MET A 51 3.88 1.95 0.45
C MET A 51 4.23 0.81 1.40
N THR A 52 4.73 1.13 2.60
CA THR A 52 5.04 0.10 3.60
C THR A 52 3.76 -0.49 4.17
N ILE A 53 3.80 -1.78 4.54
CA ILE A 53 2.69 -2.44 5.24
C ILE A 53 2.37 -1.72 6.56
N ALA A 54 3.37 -1.17 7.25
CA ALA A 54 3.15 -0.37 8.45
C ALA A 54 2.27 0.85 8.17
N THR A 55 2.56 1.59 7.09
CA THR A 55 1.73 2.72 6.65
C THR A 55 0.32 2.28 6.25
N VAL A 56 0.21 1.20 5.46
CA VAL A 56 -1.10 0.65 5.06
C VAL A 56 -1.94 0.30 6.28
N ARG A 57 -1.35 -0.36 7.28
CA ARG A 57 -2.01 -0.73 8.53
C ARG A 57 -2.49 0.50 9.29
N SER A 58 -1.66 1.54 9.43
CA SER A 58 -2.06 2.78 10.09
C SER A 58 -3.27 3.43 9.42
N ILE A 59 -3.26 3.53 8.08
CA ILE A 59 -4.39 4.08 7.31
C ILE A 59 -5.65 3.24 7.52
N LEU A 60 -5.55 1.91 7.44
CA LEU A 60 -6.71 1.02 7.59
C LEU A 60 -7.32 1.06 9.00
N VAL A 61 -6.49 1.26 10.04
CA VAL A 61 -6.95 1.46 11.42
C VAL A 61 -7.70 2.79 11.54
N GLU A 62 -7.17 3.86 10.97
CA GLU A 62 -7.79 5.20 11.01
C GLU A 62 -9.19 5.22 10.39
N VAL A 63 -9.38 4.49 9.28
CA VAL A 63 -10.68 4.38 8.61
C VAL A 63 -11.61 3.31 9.20
N GLY A 64 -11.21 2.63 10.29
CA GLY A 64 -12.02 1.60 10.95
C GLY A 64 -12.18 0.30 10.16
N LEU A 65 -11.30 0.04 9.20
CA LEU A 65 -11.40 -1.11 8.27
C LEU A 65 -10.41 -2.24 8.60
N PHE A 66 -9.58 -2.06 9.61
CA PHE A 66 -8.71 -3.09 10.15
C PHE A 66 -8.73 -3.03 11.68
N ILE A 67 -9.13 -4.14 12.31
CA ILE A 67 -9.04 -4.33 13.76
C ILE A 67 -7.86 -5.26 13.99
N PRO A 68 -6.77 -4.81 14.62
CA PRO A 68 -5.65 -5.68 14.91
C PRO A 68 -6.13 -6.83 15.81
N SER A 69 -6.01 -8.06 15.31
CA SER A 69 -6.10 -9.26 16.14
C SER A 69 -5.01 -9.13 17.19
N ARG A 70 -5.42 -9.11 18.46
CA ARG A 70 -4.52 -9.09 19.62
C ARG A 70 -3.49 -10.21 19.55
#